data_AF-A0A7Y2GMV5-F1
#
_entry.id   AF-A0A7Y2GMV5-F1
#
_cell.length_a   1.000
_cell.length_b   1.000
_cell.length_c   1.000
_cell.angle_alpha   90.00
_cell.angle_beta   90.00
_cell.angle_gamma   90.00
#
_symmetry.space_group_name_H-M   'P 1'
#
loop_
_entity.id
_entity.type
_entity.pdbx_description
1 polymer ?
#
loop_
_entity_poly.entity_id
_entity_poly.type
_entity_poly.pdbx_seq_one_letter_code
_entity_poly.pdbx_strand_id
1 'polypeptide(L)'
;GEVYRPVEKQRQKQALLFLNNYIFKEPKWLLRNDILNAIQSPQSKESVIKTMESVMINLLGGSRLSRMTFIAERYENEEPYLPEEYMDDLSQLVWGDMNVFYQTTAYKRKLQKSYVANLIALYKPDEAEGLVEGILAKLSEGYTANTDVRSLALDNLLNLQGKIKRTIPVMTDRLTIAHLNYLKREIEAVIGETKDADPLVIPFRRDLSIQEEGR
;
A
#
# COMPACT_ATOMS: atom_id res chain seq x y z
N GLY A 1 4.16 8.37 -36.12
CA GLY A 1 4.85 8.52 -34.83
C GLY A 1 4.55 7.32 -33.96
N GLU A 2 5.33 7.11 -32.90
CA GLU A 2 5.12 5.98 -31.97
C GLU A 2 3.74 6.04 -31.32
N VAL A 3 3.02 4.91 -31.31
CA VAL A 3 1.65 4.81 -30.78
C VAL A 3 1.65 4.55 -29.27
N TYR A 4 2.73 3.97 -28.74
CA TYR A 4 2.89 3.63 -27.32
C TYR A 4 4.13 4.32 -26.76
N ARG A 5 3.95 4.99 -25.61
CA ARG A 5 5.03 5.62 -24.85
C ARG A 5 4.76 5.47 -23.35
N PRO A 6 5.80 5.32 -22.51
CA PRO A 6 5.63 5.32 -21.07
C PRO A 6 5.11 6.68 -20.59
N VAL A 7 4.40 6.67 -19.46
CA VAL A 7 4.07 7.92 -18.75
C VAL A 7 5.28 8.32 -17.92
N GLU A 8 5.68 9.58 -17.98
CA GLU A 8 6.80 10.12 -17.19
C GLU A 8 6.69 9.72 -15.72
N LYS A 9 7.81 9.21 -15.17
CA LYS A 9 7.92 8.77 -13.77
C LYS A 9 7.46 9.84 -12.78
N GLN A 10 7.89 11.09 -12.97
CA GLN A 10 7.51 12.19 -12.09
C GLN A 10 6.00 12.41 -12.05
N ARG A 11 5.32 12.33 -13.20
CA ARG A 11 3.86 12.46 -13.27
C ARG A 11 3.15 11.36 -12.50
N GLN A 12 3.68 10.14 -12.52
CA GLN A 12 3.13 9.03 -11.74
C GLN A 12 3.35 9.22 -10.23
N LYS A 13 4.52 9.69 -9.79
CA LYS A 13 4.75 10.05 -8.37
C LYS A 13 3.81 11.15 -7.89
N GLN A 14 3.58 12.18 -8.71
CA GLN A 14 2.62 13.24 -8.40
C GLN A 14 1.17 12.71 -8.27
N ALA A 15 0.80 11.69 -9.06
CA ALA A 15 -0.49 11.02 -8.91
C ALA A 15 -0.60 10.26 -7.58
N LEU A 16 0.46 9.57 -7.14
CA LEU A 16 0.48 8.93 -5.82
C LEU A 16 0.37 9.95 -4.68
N LEU A 17 1.06 11.09 -4.80
CA LEU A 17 0.92 12.21 -3.85
C LEU A 17 -0.50 12.77 -3.78
N PHE A 18 -1.14 12.94 -4.93
CA PHE A 18 -2.54 13.36 -4.98
C PHE A 18 -3.43 12.36 -4.22
N LEU A 19 -3.28 11.06 -4.47
CA LEU A 19 -4.02 10.03 -3.75
C LEU A 19 -3.71 10.05 -2.24
N ASN A 20 -2.46 10.28 -1.85
CA ASN A 20 -2.10 10.43 -0.44
C ASN A 20 -2.89 11.57 0.23
N ASN A 21 -2.91 12.74 -0.42
CA ASN A 21 -3.49 13.94 0.14
C ASN A 21 -5.02 13.92 0.21
N TYR A 22 -5.68 13.26 -0.74
CA TYR A 22 -7.14 13.31 -0.86
C TYR A 22 -7.86 11.99 -0.53
N ILE A 23 -7.14 10.86 -0.56
CA ILE A 23 -7.72 9.52 -0.38
C ILE A 23 -7.08 8.75 0.78
N PHE A 24 -5.75 8.78 0.99
CA PHE A 24 -5.15 8.00 2.08
C PHE A 24 -5.18 8.73 3.43
N LYS A 25 -5.21 10.05 3.39
CA LYS A 25 -5.53 10.88 4.55
C LYS A 25 -7.05 11.03 4.64
N GLU A 26 -7.60 10.89 5.85
CA GLU A 26 -9.04 10.99 6.07
C GLU A 26 -9.56 12.35 5.57
N PRO A 27 -10.47 12.40 4.57
CA PRO A 27 -10.90 13.65 3.96
C PRO A 27 -11.94 14.34 4.84
N LYS A 28 -11.47 14.98 5.92
CA LYS A 28 -12.33 15.68 6.90
C LYS A 28 -13.24 16.73 6.25
N TRP A 29 -12.81 17.34 5.15
CA TRP A 29 -13.59 18.31 4.38
C TRP A 29 -14.86 17.73 3.77
N LEU A 30 -14.86 16.43 3.44
CA LEU A 30 -16.02 15.70 2.89
C LEU A 30 -16.93 15.14 4.00
N LEU A 31 -16.39 15.04 5.23
CA LEU A 31 -17.02 14.36 6.36
C LEU A 31 -17.49 15.37 7.43
N ARG A 32 -18.27 16.34 6.99
CA ARG A 32 -18.85 17.39 7.82
C ARG A 32 -20.04 16.85 8.62
N ASN A 33 -19.87 16.70 9.93
CA ASN A 33 -20.90 16.12 10.82
C ASN A 33 -22.23 16.87 10.79
N ASP A 34 -22.20 18.20 10.64
CA ASP A 34 -23.41 19.03 10.54
C ASP A 34 -24.25 18.70 9.31
N ILE A 35 -23.60 18.33 8.20
CA ILE A 35 -24.27 17.86 6.98
C ILE A 35 -24.68 16.39 7.14
N LEU A 36 -23.76 15.53 7.57
CA LEU A 36 -23.99 14.08 7.69
C LEU A 36 -25.16 13.76 8.61
N ASN A 37 -25.27 14.46 9.74
CA ASN A 37 -26.38 14.29 10.68
C ASN A 37 -27.75 14.65 10.07
N ALA A 38 -27.78 15.43 8.98
CA ALA A 38 -29.01 15.82 8.30
C ALA A 38 -29.40 14.88 7.15
N ILE A 39 -28.45 14.12 6.58
CA ILE A 39 -28.66 13.34 5.35
C ILE A 39 -28.46 11.82 5.51
N GLN A 40 -27.84 11.37 6.60
CA GLN A 40 -27.57 9.96 6.85
C GLN A 40 -27.84 9.58 8.31
N SER A 41 -28.45 8.40 8.50
CA SER A 41 -28.45 7.70 9.79
C SER A 41 -27.00 7.49 10.26
N PRO A 42 -26.69 7.47 11.57
CA PRO A 42 -25.34 7.22 12.09
C PRO A 42 -24.83 5.83 11.67
N GLN A 43 -24.34 5.77 10.44
CA GLN A 43 -23.56 4.69 9.88
C GLN A 43 -22.17 5.24 9.55
N SER A 44 -21.22 4.33 9.62
CA SER A 44 -19.81 4.46 9.27
C SER A 44 -19.58 5.34 8.02
N LYS A 45 -18.39 5.97 7.94
CA LYS A 45 -17.84 6.74 6.80
C LYS A 45 -17.61 5.85 5.55
N GLU A 46 -18.60 5.02 5.24
CA GLU A 46 -18.48 3.76 4.49
C GLU A 46 -18.19 4.01 3.02
N SER A 47 -18.80 5.04 2.42
CA SER A 47 -18.54 5.42 1.02
C SER A 47 -17.10 5.87 0.78
N VAL A 48 -16.57 6.69 1.68
CA VAL A 48 -15.18 7.18 1.63
C VAL A 48 -14.20 6.03 1.84
N ILE A 49 -14.51 5.14 2.78
CA ILE A 49 -13.70 3.94 3.05
C ILE A 49 -13.70 3.01 1.84
N LYS A 50 -14.86 2.71 1.25
CA LYS A 50 -14.96 1.87 0.04
C LYS A 50 -14.22 2.46 -1.15
N THR A 51 -14.24 3.80 -1.28
CA THR A 51 -13.47 4.50 -2.32
C THR A 51 -11.97 4.30 -2.11
N MET A 52 -11.49 4.48 -0.88
CA MET A 52 -10.09 4.26 -0.52
C MET A 52 -9.66 2.80 -0.73
N GLU A 53 -10.48 1.82 -0.33
CA GLU A 53 -10.24 0.39 -0.56
C GLU A 53 -10.18 0.08 -2.06
N SER A 54 -11.12 0.62 -2.85
CA SER A 54 -11.12 0.45 -4.31
C SER A 54 -9.88 1.04 -4.97
N VAL A 55 -9.42 2.21 -4.53
CA VAL A 55 -8.17 2.82 -5.00
C VAL A 55 -6.98 1.92 -4.66
N MET A 56 -6.91 1.40 -3.43
CA MET A 56 -5.83 0.49 -3.00
C MET A 56 -5.77 -0.79 -3.84
N ILE A 57 -6.92 -1.41 -4.09
CA ILE A 57 -7.04 -2.60 -4.96
C ILE A 57 -6.46 -2.33 -6.36
N ASN A 58 -6.76 -1.16 -6.93
CA ASN A 58 -6.24 -0.80 -8.25
C ASN A 58 -4.73 -0.50 -8.23
N LEU A 59 -4.22 0.12 -7.17
CA LEU A 59 -2.81 0.47 -7.06
C LEU A 59 -1.92 -0.76 -6.91
N LEU A 60 -2.38 -1.79 -6.20
CA LEU A 60 -1.68 -3.06 -6.00
C LEU A 60 -2.18 -4.18 -6.94
N GLY A 61 -2.94 -3.84 -7.98
CA GLY A 61 -3.47 -4.83 -8.91
C GLY A 61 -2.37 -5.53 -9.73
N GLY A 62 -2.39 -6.87 -9.77
CA GLY A 62 -1.35 -7.66 -10.43
C GLY A 62 -1.12 -7.29 -11.89
N SER A 63 -2.19 -7.13 -12.69
CA SER A 63 -2.06 -6.71 -14.10
C SER A 63 -1.45 -5.32 -14.25
N ARG A 64 -1.64 -4.41 -13.28
CA ARG A 64 -1.01 -3.08 -13.29
C ARG A 64 0.49 -3.22 -13.08
N LEU A 65 0.89 -3.95 -12.04
CA LEU A 65 2.29 -4.11 -11.67
C LEU A 65 3.06 -4.90 -12.75
N SER A 66 2.47 -5.96 -13.30
CA SER A 66 3.08 -6.69 -14.43
C SER A 66 3.29 -5.79 -15.65
N ARG A 67 2.31 -4.92 -15.95
CA ARG A 67 2.49 -3.91 -17.01
C ARG A 67 3.60 -2.92 -16.70
N MET A 68 3.79 -2.53 -15.44
CA MET A 68 4.92 -1.68 -15.05
C MET A 68 6.24 -2.41 -15.26
N THR A 69 6.33 -3.70 -14.92
CA THR A 69 7.50 -4.54 -15.22
C THR A 69 7.80 -4.55 -16.72
N PHE A 70 6.82 -4.83 -17.58
CA PHE A 70 7.03 -4.85 -19.03
C PHE A 70 7.43 -3.48 -19.60
N ILE A 71 6.93 -2.38 -19.01
CA ILE A 71 7.34 -1.03 -19.38
C ILE A 71 8.79 -0.77 -18.93
N ALA A 72 9.16 -1.19 -17.73
CA ALA A 72 10.51 -1.02 -17.21
C ALA A 72 11.55 -1.74 -18.08
N GLU A 73 11.26 -2.98 -18.47
CA GLU A 73 12.13 -3.78 -19.35
C GLU A 73 12.23 -3.20 -20.77
N ARG A 74 11.10 -2.75 -21.34
CA ARG A 74 11.07 -2.27 -22.72
C ARG A 74 11.71 -0.90 -22.90
N TYR A 75 11.56 -0.02 -21.91
CA TYR A 75 11.95 1.38 -21.99
C TYR A 75 13.08 1.70 -21.00
N GLU A 76 13.97 0.75 -20.72
CA GLU A 76 15.04 0.88 -19.70
C GLU A 76 15.88 2.17 -19.83
N ASN A 77 16.09 2.66 -21.05
CA ASN A 77 16.87 3.86 -21.36
C ASN A 77 16.07 5.18 -21.19
N GLU A 78 14.78 5.12 -20.86
CA GLU A 78 13.88 6.27 -20.66
C GLU A 78 13.54 6.53 -19.19
N GLU A 79 14.29 5.91 -18.26
CA GLU A 79 14.08 6.03 -16.81
C GLU A 79 12.62 5.83 -16.36
N PRO A 80 11.98 4.70 -16.72
CA PRO A 80 10.59 4.43 -16.38
C PRO A 80 10.41 4.30 -14.87
N TYR A 81 9.17 4.44 -14.40
CA TYR A 81 8.87 4.20 -13.00
C TYR A 81 8.93 2.70 -12.71
N LEU A 82 9.97 2.28 -12.00
CA LEU A 82 10.23 0.88 -11.69
C LEU A 82 9.17 0.33 -10.71
N PRO A 83 8.73 -0.94 -10.87
CA PRO A 83 7.76 -1.57 -9.96
C PRO A 83 8.18 -1.55 -8.48
N GLU A 84 9.45 -1.84 -8.20
CA GLU A 84 10.02 -1.84 -6.84
C GLU A 84 9.97 -0.46 -6.20
N GLU A 85 10.34 0.58 -6.95
CA GLU A 85 10.30 1.96 -6.47
C GLU A 85 8.85 2.44 -6.24
N TYR A 86 7.93 2.01 -7.11
CA TYR A 86 6.51 2.31 -6.95
C TYR A 86 5.92 1.67 -5.69
N MET A 87 6.28 0.42 -5.40
CA MET A 87 5.82 -0.28 -4.20
C MET A 87 6.43 0.32 -2.93
N ASP A 88 7.70 0.73 -2.97
CA ASP A 88 8.37 1.46 -1.89
C ASP A 88 7.71 2.81 -1.61
N ASP A 89 7.47 3.61 -2.65
CA ASP A 89 6.77 4.89 -2.52
C ASP A 89 5.37 4.68 -1.93
N LEU A 90 4.61 3.70 -2.44
CA LEU A 90 3.28 3.39 -1.91
C LEU A 90 3.33 2.92 -0.45
N SER A 91 4.30 2.08 -0.10
CA SER A 91 4.55 1.65 1.28
C SER A 91 4.85 2.85 2.18
N GLN A 92 5.67 3.79 1.72
CA GLN A 92 5.99 5.02 2.44
C GLN A 92 4.74 5.90 2.66
N LEU A 93 3.82 5.99 1.69
CA LEU A 93 2.56 6.74 1.88
C LEU A 93 1.65 6.09 2.92
N VAL A 94 1.61 4.76 2.99
CA VAL A 94 0.76 4.02 3.94
C VAL A 94 1.39 3.91 5.33
N TRP A 95 2.72 3.81 5.43
CA TRP A 95 3.43 3.44 6.66
C TRP A 95 4.50 4.43 7.10
N GLY A 96 4.73 5.52 6.37
CA GLY A 96 5.82 6.47 6.60
C GLY A 96 5.76 7.19 7.94
N ASP A 97 4.57 7.30 8.53
CA ASP A 97 4.30 7.92 9.83
C ASP A 97 4.46 6.95 11.02
N MET A 98 4.74 5.66 10.77
CA MET A 98 4.90 4.64 11.82
C MET A 98 6.25 4.78 12.54
N ASN A 99 6.29 5.67 13.54
CA ASN A 99 7.41 5.99 14.43
C ASN A 99 7.02 5.85 15.92
N VAL A 100 7.91 6.21 16.85
CA VAL A 100 7.75 6.04 18.32
C VAL A 100 6.51 6.72 18.91
N PHE A 101 5.93 7.73 18.24
CA PHE A 101 4.72 8.44 18.68
C PHE A 101 3.50 8.12 17.83
N TYR A 102 3.58 7.07 17.01
CA TYR A 102 2.53 6.72 16.09
C TYR A 102 1.24 6.31 16.80
N GLN A 103 0.13 6.94 16.41
CA GLN A 103 -1.21 6.58 16.85
C GLN A 103 -2.12 6.42 15.63
N THR A 104 -2.75 5.27 15.53
CA THR A 104 -3.61 4.95 14.39
C THR A 104 -5.00 5.57 14.54
N THR A 105 -5.51 6.17 13.48
CA THR A 105 -6.95 6.52 13.38
C THR A 105 -7.74 5.33 12.83
N ALA A 106 -9.06 5.32 13.02
CA ALA A 106 -9.93 4.28 12.43
C ALA A 106 -9.78 4.20 10.90
N TYR A 107 -9.67 5.35 10.23
CA TYR A 107 -9.44 5.45 8.79
C TYR A 107 -8.11 4.84 8.38
N LYS A 108 -7.02 5.23 9.06
CA LYS A 108 -5.67 4.74 8.80
C LYS A 108 -5.57 3.22 9.01
N ARG A 109 -6.25 2.67 10.02
CA ARG A 109 -6.31 1.22 10.24
C ARG A 109 -6.97 0.48 9.07
N LYS A 110 -8.05 1.03 8.50
CA LYS A 110 -8.70 0.43 7.32
C LYS A 110 -7.81 0.51 6.09
N LEU A 111 -7.13 1.64 5.86
CA LEU A 111 -6.14 1.78 4.79
C LEU A 111 -5.05 0.70 4.89
N GLN A 112 -4.48 0.55 6.09
CA GLN A 112 -3.40 -0.40 6.35
C GLN A 112 -3.84 -1.86 6.19
N LYS A 113 -5.06 -2.20 6.64
CA LYS A 113 -5.66 -3.52 6.41
C LYS A 113 -5.85 -3.79 4.92
N SER A 114 -6.40 -2.82 4.19
CA SER A 114 -6.60 -2.93 2.74
C SER A 114 -5.26 -3.12 2.00
N TYR A 115 -4.22 -2.38 2.39
CA TYR A 115 -2.87 -2.55 1.84
C TYR A 115 -2.32 -3.96 2.06
N VAL A 116 -2.37 -4.46 3.31
CA VAL A 116 -1.88 -5.81 3.65
C VAL A 116 -2.67 -6.90 2.92
N ALA A 117 -4.00 -6.82 2.90
CA ALA A 117 -4.85 -7.79 2.22
C ALA A 117 -4.53 -7.86 0.71
N ASN A 118 -4.32 -6.71 0.06
CA ASN A 118 -3.98 -6.68 -1.36
C ASN A 118 -2.56 -7.20 -1.64
N LEU A 119 -1.58 -6.95 -0.75
CA LEU A 119 -0.25 -7.57 -0.89
C LEU A 119 -0.29 -9.09 -0.71
N ILE A 120 -1.08 -9.58 0.25
CA ILE A 120 -1.29 -11.02 0.44
C ILE A 120 -1.91 -11.63 -0.80
N ALA A 121 -3.00 -11.05 -1.31
CA ALA A 121 -3.66 -11.52 -2.53
C ALA A 121 -2.72 -11.51 -3.76
N LEU A 122 -1.81 -10.54 -3.83
CA LEU A 122 -0.83 -10.43 -4.89
C LEU A 122 0.27 -11.51 -4.80
N TYR A 123 0.77 -11.78 -3.59
CA TYR A 123 1.79 -12.79 -3.33
C TYR A 123 1.24 -14.22 -3.42
N LYS A 124 0.09 -14.46 -2.80
CA LYS A 124 -0.63 -15.74 -2.71
C LYS A 124 -2.11 -15.55 -3.04
N PRO A 125 -2.49 -15.64 -4.33
CA PRO A 125 -3.89 -15.46 -4.77
C PRO A 125 -4.90 -16.41 -4.12
N ASP A 126 -4.48 -17.61 -3.70
CA ASP A 126 -5.36 -18.57 -3.01
C ASP A 126 -5.74 -18.14 -1.58
N GLU A 127 -4.94 -17.26 -0.97
CA GLU A 127 -5.19 -16.66 0.35
C GLU A 127 -5.97 -15.33 0.25
N ALA A 128 -6.40 -14.95 -0.97
CA ALA A 128 -7.13 -13.69 -1.17
C ALA A 128 -8.53 -13.78 -0.54
N GLU A 129 -8.75 -12.95 0.50
CA GLU A 129 -10.06 -12.79 1.12
C GLU A 129 -10.91 -11.75 0.37
N GLY A 130 -12.22 -12.03 0.26
CA GLY A 130 -13.17 -11.14 -0.42
C GLY A 130 -13.50 -11.56 -1.86
N LEU A 131 -14.76 -11.36 -2.26
CA LEU A 131 -15.24 -11.80 -3.58
C LEU A 131 -14.52 -11.07 -4.72
N VAL A 132 -14.34 -9.75 -4.60
CA VAL A 132 -13.78 -8.93 -5.67
C VAL A 132 -12.27 -9.14 -5.75
N GLU A 133 -11.60 -9.07 -4.61
CA GLU A 133 -10.15 -9.27 -4.45
C GLU A 133 -9.74 -10.65 -4.94
N GLY A 134 -10.47 -11.71 -4.54
CA GLY A 134 -10.19 -13.08 -4.97
C GLY A 134 -10.38 -13.28 -6.48
N ILE A 135 -11.42 -12.69 -7.08
CA ILE A 135 -11.63 -12.73 -8.53
C ILE A 135 -10.48 -12.01 -9.24
N LEU A 136 -10.12 -10.80 -8.81
CA LEU A 136 -9.05 -10.02 -9.44
C LEU A 136 -7.69 -10.70 -9.31
N ALA A 137 -7.38 -11.26 -8.14
CA ALA A 137 -6.15 -12.01 -7.91
C ALA A 137 -6.04 -13.18 -8.90
N LYS A 138 -7.09 -14.00 -9.00
CA LYS A 138 -7.15 -15.13 -9.95
C LYS A 138 -7.08 -14.71 -11.41
N LEU A 139 -7.75 -13.62 -11.80
CA LEU A 139 -7.67 -13.10 -13.18
C LEU A 139 -6.28 -12.56 -13.52
N SER A 140 -5.55 -12.06 -12.52
CA SER A 140 -4.20 -11.51 -12.69
C SER A 140 -3.09 -12.57 -12.54
N GLU A 141 -3.42 -13.77 -12.08
CA GLU A 141 -2.46 -14.84 -11.79
C GLU A 141 -1.50 -15.12 -12.95
N GLY A 142 -2.04 -15.32 -14.17
CA GLY A 142 -1.23 -15.60 -15.36
C GLY A 142 -0.28 -14.45 -15.75
N TYR A 143 -0.62 -13.20 -15.41
CA TYR A 143 0.24 -12.04 -15.65
C TYR A 143 1.36 -11.92 -14.60
N THR A 144 1.10 -12.37 -13.38
CA THR A 144 2.05 -12.23 -12.27
C THR A 144 3.04 -13.39 -12.17
N ALA A 145 2.67 -14.58 -12.65
CA ALA A 145 3.44 -15.82 -12.48
C ALA A 145 4.85 -15.79 -13.08
N ASN A 146 5.06 -15.06 -14.18
CA ASN A 146 6.35 -14.96 -14.86
C ASN A 146 6.99 -13.56 -14.71
N THR A 147 6.64 -12.84 -13.64
CA THR A 147 7.16 -11.48 -13.36
C THR A 147 7.62 -11.37 -11.92
N ASP A 148 8.43 -10.37 -11.61
CA ASP A 148 8.86 -10.08 -10.23
C ASP A 148 7.75 -9.50 -9.33
N VAL A 149 6.51 -9.41 -9.81
CA VAL A 149 5.40 -8.85 -9.03
C VAL A 149 5.15 -9.64 -7.74
N ARG A 150 5.18 -10.98 -7.80
CA ARG A 150 4.97 -11.81 -6.60
C ARG A 150 6.17 -11.76 -5.64
N SER A 151 7.40 -11.66 -6.15
CA SER A 151 8.61 -11.55 -5.32
C SER A 151 8.68 -10.17 -4.64
N LEU A 152 8.32 -9.09 -5.34
CA LEU A 152 8.21 -7.75 -4.76
C LEU A 152 7.10 -7.65 -3.71
N ALA A 153 5.98 -8.33 -3.91
CA ALA A 153 4.92 -8.43 -2.91
C ALA A 153 5.40 -9.13 -1.64
N LEU A 154 6.12 -10.25 -1.78
CA LEU A 154 6.75 -10.96 -0.67
C LEU A 154 7.77 -10.06 0.06
N ASP A 155 8.65 -9.38 -0.66
CA ASP A 155 9.64 -8.48 -0.08
C ASP A 155 8.99 -7.36 0.74
N ASN A 156 7.94 -6.72 0.21
CA ASN A 156 7.17 -5.70 0.93
C ASN A 156 6.51 -6.26 2.20
N LEU A 157 5.98 -7.48 2.17
CA LEU A 157 5.40 -8.15 3.35
C LEU A 157 6.47 -8.45 4.41
N LEU A 158 7.64 -8.94 4.02
CA LEU A 158 8.78 -9.20 4.90
C LEU A 158 9.26 -7.90 5.58
N ASN A 159 9.44 -6.84 4.79
CA ASN A 159 9.84 -5.52 5.28
C ASN A 159 8.82 -4.94 6.25
N LEU A 160 7.52 -5.06 5.93
CA LEU A 160 6.44 -4.59 6.79
C LEU A 160 6.38 -5.38 8.10
N GLN A 161 6.51 -6.71 8.07
CA GLN A 161 6.56 -7.55 9.27
C GLN A 161 7.69 -7.10 10.20
N GLY A 162 8.91 -6.94 9.66
CA GLY A 162 10.06 -6.46 10.41
C GLY A 162 9.83 -5.07 11.02
N LYS A 163 9.27 -4.13 10.24
CA LYS A 163 8.93 -2.78 10.72
C LYS A 163 7.91 -2.81 11.84
N ILE A 164 6.86 -3.63 11.73
CA ILE A 164 5.84 -3.81 12.77
C ILE A 164 6.46 -4.39 14.04
N LYS A 165 7.27 -5.46 13.94
CA LYS A 165 7.97 -6.08 15.08
C LYS A 165 8.83 -5.08 15.85
N ARG A 166 9.55 -4.20 15.15
CA ARG A 166 10.39 -3.15 15.77
C ARG A 166 9.56 -2.00 16.37
N THR A 167 8.37 -1.75 15.84
CA THR A 167 7.52 -0.62 16.29
C THR A 167 6.72 -0.97 17.54
N ILE A 168 6.11 -2.17 17.60
CA ILE A 168 5.22 -2.57 18.70
C ILE A 168 5.83 -2.33 20.11
N PRO A 169 7.10 -2.67 20.40
CA PRO A 169 7.67 -2.51 21.74
C PRO A 169 7.75 -1.07 22.25
N VAL A 170 7.76 -0.09 21.34
CA VAL A 170 7.85 1.34 21.68
C VAL A 170 6.51 2.06 21.60
N MET A 171 5.42 1.35 21.28
CA MET A 171 4.07 1.92 21.24
C MET A 171 3.43 1.95 22.63
N THR A 172 2.61 2.97 22.88
CA THR A 172 1.87 3.14 24.14
C THR A 172 0.36 3.04 23.97
N ASP A 173 -0.18 3.43 22.82
CA ASP A 173 -1.62 3.35 22.55
C ASP A 173 -2.08 1.89 22.36
N ARG A 174 -2.95 1.44 23.27
CA ARG A 174 -3.46 0.06 23.29
C ARG A 174 -4.10 -0.35 21.96
N LEU A 175 -4.85 0.55 21.32
CA LEU A 175 -5.57 0.21 20.09
C LEU A 175 -4.61 0.08 18.90
N THR A 176 -3.59 0.93 18.83
CA THR A 176 -2.51 0.84 17.85
C THR A 176 -1.71 -0.45 18.04
N ILE A 177 -1.36 -0.81 19.29
CA ILE A 177 -0.68 -2.08 19.60
C ILE A 177 -1.52 -3.28 19.14
N ALA A 178 -2.82 -3.30 19.44
CA ALA A 178 -3.71 -4.37 19.03
C ALA A 178 -3.83 -4.49 17.50
N HIS A 179 -3.95 -3.36 16.80
CA HIS A 179 -4.01 -3.31 15.34
C HIS A 179 -2.73 -3.81 14.68
N LEU A 180 -1.56 -3.36 15.15
CA LEU A 180 -0.28 -3.80 14.62
C LEU A 180 -0.03 -5.29 14.90
N ASN A 181 -0.39 -5.79 16.08
CA ASN A 181 -0.33 -7.22 16.37
C ASN A 181 -1.26 -8.04 15.46
N TYR A 182 -2.48 -7.55 15.19
CA TYR A 182 -3.38 -8.20 14.24
C TYR A 182 -2.73 -8.31 12.86
N LEU A 183 -2.27 -7.20 12.27
CA LEU A 183 -1.62 -7.23 10.96
C LEU A 183 -0.37 -8.09 10.92
N LYS A 184 0.44 -8.07 11.98
CA LYS A 184 1.59 -8.96 12.11
C LYS A 184 1.18 -10.43 11.97
N ARG A 185 0.08 -10.82 12.63
CA ARG A 185 -0.43 -12.20 12.60
C ARG A 185 -0.97 -12.59 11.22
N GLU A 186 -1.69 -11.70 10.54
CA GLU A 186 -2.15 -11.93 9.17
C GLU A 186 -0.96 -12.16 8.22
N ILE A 187 0.11 -11.35 8.36
CA ILE A 187 1.32 -11.50 7.57
C ILE A 187 2.04 -12.81 7.91
N GLU A 188 2.22 -13.13 9.21
CA GLU A 188 2.84 -14.38 9.69
C GLU A 188 2.13 -15.62 9.17
N ALA A 189 0.80 -15.61 9.08
CA ALA A 189 0.02 -16.74 8.57
C ALA A 189 0.37 -17.07 7.11
N VAL A 190 0.75 -16.05 6.33
CA VAL A 190 0.97 -16.17 4.89
C VAL A 190 2.45 -16.40 4.55
N ILE A 191 3.38 -15.68 5.18
CA ILE A 191 4.82 -15.73 4.85
C ILE A 191 5.67 -16.46 5.91
N GLY A 192 5.07 -16.84 7.04
CA GLY A 192 5.78 -17.38 8.20
C GLY A 192 6.36 -16.28 9.10
N GLU A 193 7.03 -16.70 10.19
CA GLU A 193 7.76 -15.77 11.05
C GLU A 193 9.15 -15.50 10.48
N THR A 194 9.43 -14.25 10.11
CA THR A 194 10.83 -13.87 9.93
C THR A 194 11.54 -13.92 11.27
N LYS A 195 12.60 -14.73 11.36
CA LYS A 195 13.64 -14.51 12.38
C LYS A 195 14.05 -13.03 12.28
N ASP A 196 14.31 -12.37 13.41
CA ASP A 196 14.80 -11.00 13.39
C ASP A 196 16.09 -10.96 12.58
N ALA A 197 15.96 -10.67 11.29
CA ALA A 197 17.09 -10.42 10.44
C ALA A 197 17.69 -9.13 10.97
N ASP A 198 18.98 -9.19 11.32
CA ASP A 198 19.82 -8.02 11.47
C ASP A 198 19.48 -7.08 10.31
N PRO A 199 19.19 -5.79 10.56
CA PRO A 199 18.70 -4.92 9.51
C PRO A 199 19.73 -4.92 8.38
N LEU A 200 19.38 -5.54 7.25
CA LEU A 200 19.95 -5.13 5.98
C LEU A 200 19.47 -3.69 5.78
N VAL A 201 20.30 -2.76 6.26
CA VAL A 201 20.17 -1.34 6.01
C VAL A 201 20.42 -1.18 4.52
N ILE A 202 19.37 -1.30 3.71
CA ILE A 202 19.37 -0.65 2.41
C ILE A 202 19.21 0.84 2.73
N PRO A 203 20.25 1.67 2.51
CA PRO A 203 20.16 3.08 2.86
C PRO A 203 19.00 3.70 2.08
N PHE A 204 18.05 4.26 2.83
CA PHE A 204 16.98 5.07 2.28
C PHE A 204 17.60 6.22 1.48
N ARG A 205 17.50 6.16 0.15
CA ARG A 205 17.94 7.19 -0.80
C ARG A 205 17.06 8.42 -0.64
N ARG A 206 17.42 9.29 0.32
CA ARG A 206 16.72 10.56 0.63
C ARG A 206 16.63 11.50 -0.58
N ASP A 207 17.55 11.36 -1.52
CA ASP A 207 17.64 12.15 -2.76
C ASP A 207 16.51 11.86 -3.77
N LEU A 208 15.77 10.76 -3.60
CA LEU A 208 14.64 10.38 -4.47
C LEU A 208 13.30 10.25 -3.72
N SER A 209 13.30 10.54 -2.41
CA SER A 209 12.08 10.54 -1.61
C SER A 209 11.15 11.67 -2.06
N ILE A 210 9.86 11.38 -2.04
CA ILE A 210 8.82 12.37 -2.32
C ILE A 210 8.98 13.54 -1.34
N GLN A 211 9.54 14.66 -1.82
CA GLN A 211 9.61 15.88 -1.04
C GLN A 211 8.18 16.43 -0.92
N GLU A 212 7.58 16.32 0.27
CA GLU A 212 6.45 17.18 0.63
C GLU A 212 7.03 18.60 0.75
N GLU A 213 6.96 19.38 -0.33
CA GLU A 213 7.22 20.82 -0.26
C GLU A 213 6.20 21.44 0.68
N GLY A 214 6.68 21.88 1.84
CA GLY A 214 5.90 22.60 2.83
C GLY A 214 5.36 23.92 2.28
N ARG A 215 4.10 24.21 2.61
CA ARG A 215 3.56 25.57 2.64
C ARG A 215 3.68 26.12 4.06
#